data_AF-A0A6I7WMA5-F1
#
_entry.id   AF-A0A6I7WMA5-F1
#
_cell.length_a   1.000
_cell.length_b   1.000
_cell.length_c   1.000
_cell.angle_alpha   90.00
_cell.angle_beta   90.00
_cell.angle_gamma   90.00
#
_symmetry.space_group_name_H-M   'P 1'
#
loop_
_entity.id
_entity.type
_entity.pdbx_description
1 polymer ?
#
loop_
_entity_poly.entity_id
_entity_poly.type
_entity_poly.pdbx_seq_one_letter_code
_entity_poly.pdbx_strand_id
1 'polypeptide(L)'
;MLVPLLLALFIRSRFSTFARRIQPFVARFTNISILILIIAVLFLYIETIMESVDILPVIILFFLGAMFIGYLSGGKRRDIRVIFSVAAGLRNPPVAILVATQNFSTEPMAAIVPLLVAIVGILILLPLAIITRNYGINR
;
A
#
# COMPACT_ATOMS: atom_id res chain seq x y z
N MET A 1 2.85 -9.19 -12.18
CA MET A 1 1.69 -8.34 -11.82
C MET A 1 0.65 -8.20 -12.95
N LEU A 2 1.06 -7.99 -14.20
CA LEU A 2 0.12 -7.81 -15.31
C LEU A 2 -0.64 -9.09 -15.71
N VAL A 3 0.05 -10.24 -15.74
CA VAL A 3 -0.57 -11.52 -16.13
C VAL A 3 -1.77 -11.89 -15.23
N PRO A 4 -1.66 -11.88 -13.88
CA PRO A 4 -2.81 -12.11 -13.01
C PRO A 4 -3.96 -11.12 -13.20
N LEU A 5 -3.64 -9.84 -13.45
CA LEU A 5 -4.65 -8.80 -13.65
C LEU A 5 -5.42 -8.98 -14.97
N LEU A 6 -4.70 -9.28 -16.05
CA LEU A 6 -5.29 -9.57 -17.36
C LEU A 6 -6.20 -10.80 -17.29
N LEU A 7 -5.75 -11.86 -16.63
CA LEU A 7 -6.58 -13.05 -16.39
C LEU A 7 -7.85 -12.71 -15.59
N ALA A 8 -7.73 -11.93 -14.52
CA ALA A 8 -8.87 -11.51 -13.72
C ALA A 8 -9.88 -10.67 -14.52
N LEU A 9 -9.40 -9.74 -15.35
CA LEU A 9 -10.23 -8.92 -16.25
C LEU A 9 -10.91 -9.77 -17.33
N PHE A 10 -10.19 -10.72 -17.92
CA PHE A 10 -10.73 -11.65 -18.91
C PHE A 10 -11.84 -12.52 -18.32
N ILE A 11 -11.62 -13.10 -17.14
CA ILE A 11 -12.62 -13.89 -16.41
C ILE A 11 -13.85 -13.03 -16.09
N ARG A 12 -13.65 -11.80 -15.60
CA ARG A 12 -14.75 -10.88 -15.32
C ARG A 12 -15.55 -10.52 -16.58
N SER A 13 -14.88 -10.37 -17.72
CA SER A 13 -15.52 -10.04 -18.99
C SER A 13 -16.36 -11.18 -19.56
N ARG A 14 -15.91 -12.44 -19.42
CA ARG A 14 -16.60 -13.61 -20.01
C ARG A 14 -17.54 -14.31 -19.02
N PHE A 15 -17.24 -14.25 -17.72
CA PHE A 15 -17.96 -14.98 -16.66
C PHE A 15 -18.32 -14.04 -15.50
N SER A 16 -19.04 -12.95 -15.79
CA SER A 16 -19.39 -11.91 -14.79
C SER A 16 -20.17 -12.45 -13.59
N THR A 17 -21.05 -13.44 -13.78
CA THR A 17 -21.81 -14.10 -12.70
C THR A 17 -20.91 -14.92 -11.78
N PHE A 18 -19.93 -15.64 -12.33
CA PHE A 18 -18.94 -16.39 -11.55
C PHE A 18 -18.03 -15.44 -10.78
N ALA A 19 -17.55 -14.38 -11.44
CA ALA A 19 -16.73 -13.34 -10.80
C ALA A 19 -17.44 -12.70 -9.60
N ARG A 20 -18.74 -12.39 -9.71
CA ARG A 20 -19.52 -11.86 -8.58
C ARG A 20 -19.65 -12.84 -7.41
N ARG A 21 -19.76 -14.15 -7.68
CA ARG A 21 -19.86 -15.17 -6.62
C ARG A 21 -18.55 -15.37 -5.88
N ILE A 22 -17.40 -15.32 -6.56
CA ILE A 22 -16.10 -15.54 -5.95
C ILE A 22 -15.54 -14.28 -5.27
N GLN A 23 -15.99 -13.09 -5.68
CA GLN A 23 -15.54 -11.81 -5.14
C GLN A 23 -15.59 -11.70 -3.60
N PRO A 24 -16.66 -12.10 -2.88
CA PRO A 24 -16.65 -12.04 -1.41
C PRO A 24 -15.61 -12.98 -0.77
N PHE A 25 -15.36 -14.14 -1.37
CA PHE A 25 -14.33 -15.08 -0.89
C PHE A 25 -12.93 -14.50 -1.10
N VAL A 26 -12.66 -13.97 -2.29
CA VAL A 26 -11.37 -13.33 -2.62
C VAL A 26 -11.14 -12.11 -1.72
N ALA A 27 -12.16 -11.29 -1.47
CA ALA A 27 -12.03 -10.13 -0.58
C ALA A 27 -11.66 -10.53 0.86
N ARG A 28 -12.28 -11.59 1.40
CA ARG A 28 -11.91 -12.13 2.72
C ARG A 28 -10.48 -12.65 2.73
N PHE A 29 -10.10 -13.41 1.71
CA PHE A 29 -8.74 -13.92 1.56
C PHE A 29 -7.72 -12.77 1.49
N THR A 30 -7.96 -11.76 0.67
CA THR A 30 -7.12 -10.57 0.57
C THR A 30 -6.97 -9.85 1.92
N ASN A 31 -8.06 -9.67 2.66
CA ASN A 31 -7.98 -9.03 3.99
C ASN A 31 -7.12 -9.84 4.97
N ILE A 32 -7.28 -11.17 5.00
CA ILE A 32 -6.46 -12.06 5.83
C ILE A 32 -5.00 -12.00 5.38
N SER A 33 -4.73 -12.07 4.08
CA SER A 33 -3.38 -11.99 3.53
C SER A 33 -2.70 -10.66 3.85
N ILE A 34 -3.42 -9.53 3.74
CA ILE A 34 -2.90 -8.20 4.11
C ILE A 34 -2.58 -8.17 5.61
N LEU A 35 -3.47 -8.69 6.46
CA LEU A 35 -3.21 -8.73 7.90
C LEU A 35 -1.96 -9.55 8.23
N ILE A 36 -1.84 -10.74 7.65
CA ILE A 36 -0.66 -11.61 7.80
C ILE A 36 0.58 -10.89 7.29
N LEU A 37 0.50 -10.22 6.14
CA LEU A 37 1.61 -9.49 5.55
C LEU A 37 2.08 -8.33 6.44
N ILE A 38 1.15 -7.56 7.02
CA ILE A 38 1.49 -6.47 7.95
C ILE A 38 2.22 -7.04 9.17
N ILE A 39 1.69 -8.10 9.78
CA ILE A 39 2.32 -8.75 10.95
C ILE A 39 3.71 -9.29 10.59
N ALA A 40 3.82 -10.00 9.47
CA ALA A 40 5.07 -10.58 9.00
C ALA A 40 6.14 -9.50 8.73
N VAL A 41 5.75 -8.40 8.07
CA VAL A 41 6.68 -7.29 7.78
C VAL A 41 7.16 -6.62 9.07
N LEU A 42 6.25 -6.33 10.01
CA LEU A 42 6.66 -5.69 11.28
C LEU A 42 7.58 -6.59 12.11
N PHE A 43 7.31 -7.90 12.14
CA PHE A 43 8.11 -8.86 12.89
C PHE A 43 9.48 -9.10 12.25
N LEU A 44 9.52 -9.30 10.93
CA LEU A 44 10.75 -9.65 10.20
C LEU A 44 11.73 -8.48 10.09
N TYR A 45 11.25 -7.24 10.11
CA TYR A 45 12.07 -6.06 9.83
C TYR A 45 12.20 -5.11 11.02
N ILE A 46 11.92 -5.56 12.24
CA ILE A 46 12.03 -4.72 13.44
C ILE A 46 13.47 -4.21 13.64
N GLU A 47 14.46 -5.09 13.46
CA GLU A 47 15.88 -4.74 13.59
C GLU A 47 16.30 -3.74 12.51
N THR A 48 15.90 -3.99 11.26
CA THR A 48 16.18 -3.07 10.14
C THR A 48 15.60 -1.68 10.36
N ILE A 49 14.41 -1.58 10.96
CA ILE A 49 13.81 -0.28 11.32
C ILE A 49 14.65 0.42 12.40
N MET A 50 15.10 -0.31 13.42
CA MET A 50 15.90 0.24 14.52
C MET A 50 17.29 0.70 14.05
N GLU A 51 17.91 -0.02 13.12
CA GLU A 51 19.19 0.36 12.52
C GLU A 51 19.06 1.53 11.54
N SER A 52 17.90 1.67 10.89
CA SER A 52 17.67 2.68 9.85
C SER A 52 17.00 3.97 10.36
N VAL A 53 17.06 4.24 11.67
CA VAL A 53 16.39 5.39 12.31
C VAL A 53 16.82 6.72 11.68
N ASP A 54 18.09 6.85 11.29
CA ASP A 54 18.63 8.08 10.69
C ASP A 54 17.98 8.43 9.34
N ILE A 55 17.48 7.43 8.62
CA ILE A 55 16.88 7.58 7.28
C ILE A 55 15.36 7.83 7.37
N LEU A 56 14.73 7.48 8.51
CA LEU A 56 13.29 7.63 8.72
C LEU A 56 12.76 9.06 8.44
N PRO A 57 13.41 10.16 8.85
CA PRO A 57 12.91 11.50 8.58
C PRO A 57 12.74 11.78 7.08
N VAL A 58 13.68 11.32 6.25
CA VAL A 58 13.64 11.48 4.79
C VAL A 58 12.50 10.67 4.19
N ILE A 59 12.31 9.43 4.67
CA ILE A 59 11.22 8.56 4.22
C ILE A 59 9.86 9.13 4.59
N ILE A 60 9.72 9.63 5.82
CA ILE A 60 8.49 10.27 6.29
C ILE A 60 8.20 11.52 5.47
N LEU A 61 9.21 12.36 5.22
CA LEU A 61 9.06 13.55 4.37
C LEU A 61 8.63 13.17 2.95
N PHE A 62 9.26 12.16 2.35
CA PHE A 62 8.88 11.65 1.04
C PHE A 62 7.44 11.12 1.01
N PHE A 63 7.06 10.36 2.03
CA PHE A 63 5.73 9.78 2.15
C PHE A 63 4.65 10.86 2.32
N LEU A 64 4.83 11.78 3.27
CA LEU A 64 3.91 12.88 3.52
C LEU A 64 3.86 13.87 2.34
N GLY A 65 5.00 14.15 1.71
CA GLY A 65 5.09 14.97 0.51
C GLY A 65 4.30 14.36 -0.64
N ALA A 66 4.43 13.05 -0.87
CA ALA A 66 3.65 12.34 -1.88
C ALA A 66 2.15 12.36 -1.56
N MET A 67 1.77 12.12 -0.30
CA MET A 67 0.38 12.24 0.14
C MET A 67 -0.18 13.65 -0.07
N PHE A 68 0.60 14.68 0.21
CA PHE A 68 0.21 16.07 0.07
C PHE A 68 0.00 16.44 -1.40
N ILE A 69 0.95 16.09 -2.27
CA ILE A 69 0.84 16.29 -3.72
C ILE A 69 -0.38 15.53 -4.27
N GLY A 70 -0.59 14.28 -3.84
CA GLY A 70 -1.77 13.51 -4.20
C GLY A 70 -3.07 14.19 -3.75
N TYR A 71 -3.11 14.73 -2.53
CA TYR A 71 -4.27 15.45 -2.02
C TYR A 71 -4.60 16.69 -2.86
N LEU A 72 -3.60 17.50 -3.20
CA LEU A 72 -3.76 18.69 -4.04
C LEU A 72 -4.25 18.32 -5.46
N SER A 73 -3.82 17.17 -5.97
CA SER A 73 -4.17 16.70 -7.31
C SER A 73 -5.60 16.18 -7.44
N GLY A 74 -6.28 15.85 -6.34
CA GLY A 74 -7.62 15.24 -6.36
C GLY A 74 -8.81 16.17 -6.60
N GLY A 75 -8.59 17.46 -6.92
CA GLY A 75 -9.64 18.40 -7.32
C GLY A 75 -10.55 18.88 -6.19
N LYS A 76 -11.81 19.27 -6.52
CA LYS A 76 -12.74 19.91 -5.55
C LYS A 76 -13.40 18.92 -4.57
N ARG A 77 -13.54 17.64 -4.97
CA ARG A 77 -14.25 16.61 -4.23
C ARG A 77 -13.37 16.00 -3.13
N ARG A 78 -13.81 16.11 -1.88
CA ARG A 78 -13.01 15.68 -0.70
C ARG A 78 -12.72 14.18 -0.72
N ASP A 79 -13.67 13.37 -1.13
CA ASP A 79 -13.53 11.92 -1.32
C ASP A 79 -12.42 11.59 -2.33
N ILE A 80 -12.41 12.28 -3.48
CA ILE A 80 -11.39 12.08 -4.52
C ILE A 80 -10.01 12.52 -4.02
N ARG A 81 -9.90 13.65 -3.31
CA ARG A 81 -8.63 14.12 -2.73
C ARG A 81 -8.04 13.12 -1.74
N VAL A 82 -8.86 12.51 -0.88
CA VAL A 82 -8.38 11.50 0.08
C VAL A 82 -7.89 10.25 -0.65
N ILE A 83 -8.64 9.78 -1.66
CA ILE A 83 -8.23 8.61 -2.47
C ILE A 83 -6.89 8.87 -3.16
N PHE A 84 -6.71 10.04 -3.78
CA PHE A 84 -5.47 10.38 -4.47
C PHE A 84 -4.29 10.53 -3.51
N SER A 85 -4.51 11.11 -2.33
CA SER A 85 -3.50 11.23 -1.27
C SER A 85 -2.99 9.85 -0.82
N VAL A 86 -3.91 8.93 -0.51
CA VAL A 86 -3.59 7.55 -0.13
C VAL A 86 -2.88 6.80 -1.26
N ALA A 87 -3.35 6.94 -2.50
CA ALA A 87 -2.76 6.28 -3.68
C ALA A 87 -1.33 6.77 -3.96
N ALA A 88 -1.06 8.07 -3.81
CA ALA A 88 0.26 8.65 -4.00
C ALA A 88 1.25 8.27 -2.88
N GLY A 89 0.76 8.15 -1.64
CA GLY A 89 1.55 7.75 -0.48
C GLY A 89 1.92 6.27 -0.47
N LEU A 90 0.94 5.37 -0.43
CA LEU A 90 1.20 3.95 -0.15
C LEU A 90 1.80 3.17 -1.33
N ARG A 91 1.65 3.66 -2.57
CA ARG A 91 2.18 3.05 -3.82
C ARG A 91 2.01 1.51 -3.84
N ASN A 92 2.84 0.78 -4.58
CA ASN A 92 2.87 -0.69 -4.52
C ASN A 92 4.28 -1.16 -4.12
N PRO A 93 4.61 -1.17 -2.81
CA PRO A 93 5.93 -1.52 -2.32
C PRO A 93 6.37 -2.95 -2.65
N PRO A 94 5.50 -3.99 -2.61
CA PRO A 94 5.88 -5.34 -3.02
C PRO A 94 6.47 -5.42 -4.43
N VAL A 95 5.96 -4.61 -5.37
CA VAL A 95 6.51 -4.56 -6.73
C VAL A 95 7.87 -3.90 -6.75
N ALA A 96 8.03 -2.79 -6.04
CA ALA A 96 9.30 -2.09 -5.96
C ALA A 96 10.39 -2.99 -5.35
N ILE A 97 10.06 -3.72 -4.28
CA ILE A 97 10.95 -4.70 -3.65
C ILE A 97 11.30 -5.81 -4.65
N LEU A 98 10.31 -6.40 -5.33
CA LEU A 98 10.55 -7.47 -6.31
C LEU A 98 11.48 -7.02 -7.43
N VAL A 99 11.25 -5.82 -7.99
CA VAL A 99 12.10 -5.28 -9.06
C VAL A 99 13.50 -4.98 -8.52
N ALA A 100 13.60 -4.42 -7.31
CA ALA A 100 14.87 -4.12 -6.66
C ALA A 100 15.70 -5.39 -6.41
N THR A 101 15.10 -6.43 -5.84
CA THR A 101 15.80 -7.69 -5.55
C THR A 101 16.23 -8.43 -6.82
N GLN A 102 15.48 -8.29 -7.91
CA GLN A 102 15.80 -8.93 -9.19
C GLN A 102 16.89 -8.19 -9.98
N ASN A 103 16.95 -6.85 -9.91
CA ASN A 103 17.80 -6.04 -10.77
C ASN A 103 18.98 -5.37 -10.05
N PHE A 104 18.90 -5.24 -8.73
CA PHE A 104 19.89 -4.54 -7.90
C PHE A 104 20.35 -5.43 -6.74
N SER A 105 20.78 -6.66 -7.06
CA SER A 105 21.23 -7.64 -6.07
C SER A 105 22.48 -7.20 -5.30
N THR A 106 23.29 -6.31 -5.86
CA THR A 106 24.48 -5.74 -5.22
C THR A 106 24.18 -4.55 -4.31
N GLU A 107 22.95 -4.01 -4.34
CA GLU A 107 22.56 -2.80 -3.60
C GLU A 107 21.35 -3.08 -2.69
N PRO A 108 21.56 -3.61 -1.47
CA PRO A 108 20.47 -3.98 -0.55
C PRO A 108 19.53 -2.82 -0.22
N MET A 109 20.05 -1.60 -0.22
CA MET A 109 19.29 -0.37 0.03
C MET A 109 18.15 -0.16 -0.97
N ALA A 110 18.29 -0.64 -2.22
CA ALA A 110 17.26 -0.51 -3.24
C ALA A 110 15.96 -1.27 -2.87
N ALA A 111 16.07 -2.37 -2.12
CA ALA A 111 14.93 -3.13 -1.61
C ALA A 111 14.46 -2.65 -0.23
N ILE A 112 15.40 -2.19 0.62
CA ILE A 112 15.11 -1.73 1.98
C ILE A 112 14.32 -0.41 1.98
N VAL A 113 14.62 0.54 1.09
CA VAL A 113 13.90 1.83 1.07
C VAL A 113 12.40 1.67 0.76
N PRO A 114 11.96 0.94 -0.29
CA PRO A 114 10.54 0.71 -0.53
C PRO A 114 9.86 -0.06 0.61
N LEU A 115 10.57 -0.97 1.26
CA LEU A 115 10.08 -1.69 2.44
C LEU A 115 9.82 -0.73 3.61
N LEU A 116 10.77 0.15 3.94
CA LEU A 116 10.59 1.16 4.99
C LEU A 116 9.44 2.12 4.65
N VAL A 117 9.29 2.52 3.38
CA VAL A 117 8.12 3.30 2.91
C VAL A 117 6.82 2.55 3.16
N ALA A 118 6.78 1.23 2.93
CA ALA A 118 5.61 0.40 3.20
C ALA A 118 5.24 0.40 4.69
N ILE A 119 6.25 0.23 5.55
CA ILE A 119 6.09 0.22 7.01
C ILE A 119 5.58 1.56 7.50
N VAL A 120 6.24 2.66 7.14
CA VAL A 120 5.82 4.03 7.47
C VAL A 120 4.41 4.28 6.95
N GLY A 121 4.10 3.82 5.74
CA GLY A 121 2.77 3.97 5.16
C GLY A 121 1.69 3.22 5.93
N ILE A 122 1.94 1.99 6.36
CA ILE A 122 1.01 1.23 7.21
C ILE A 122 0.81 1.94 8.56
N LEU A 123 1.90 2.39 9.19
CA LEU A 123 1.87 3.08 10.48
C LEU A 123 1.10 4.41 10.43
N ILE A 124 1.14 5.14 9.32
CA ILE A 124 0.43 6.42 9.15
C ILE A 124 -1.02 6.20 8.68
N LEU A 125 -1.24 5.30 7.70
CA LEU A 125 -2.55 5.16 7.07
C LEU A 125 -3.54 4.34 7.87
N LEU A 126 -3.12 3.37 8.69
CA LEU A 126 -4.06 2.63 9.55
C LEU A 126 -4.73 3.56 10.59
N PRO A 127 -3.99 4.37 11.36
CA PRO A 127 -4.61 5.36 12.25
C PRO A 127 -5.48 6.36 11.48
N LEU A 128 -5.00 6.86 10.34
CA LEU A 128 -5.78 7.79 9.50
C LEU A 128 -7.10 7.18 9.03
N ALA A 129 -7.10 5.90 8.66
CA ALA A 129 -8.32 5.17 8.26
C ALA A 129 -9.30 5.03 9.44
N ILE A 130 -8.80 4.74 10.65
CA ILE A 130 -9.64 4.66 11.86
C ILE A 130 -10.26 6.01 12.18
N ILE A 131 -9.46 7.08 12.14
CA ILE A 131 -9.89 8.45 12.42
C ILE A 131 -10.95 8.89 11.41
N THR A 132 -10.66 8.74 10.11
CA THR A 132 -11.60 9.13 9.03
C THR A 132 -12.89 8.32 9.05
N ARG A 133 -12.83 7.03 9.41
CA ARG A 133 -14.03 6.20 9.60
C ARG A 133 -14.93 6.76 10.71
N ASN A 134 -14.36 7.17 11.84
CA ASN A 134 -15.13 7.73 12.95
C ASN A 134 -15.79 9.06 12.58
N TYR A 135 -15.14 9.89 11.76
CA TYR A 135 -15.75 11.12 11.23
C TYR A 135 -16.79 10.88 10.14
N GLY A 136 -16.75 9.75 9.45
CA GLY A 136 -17.72 9.37 8.41
C GLY A 136 -19.03 8.78 8.93
N ILE A 137 -19.09 8.37 10.20
CA ILE A 137 -20.33 7.85 10.84
C ILE A 137 -21.21 8.99 11.41
N ASN A 138 -20.66 10.20 11.57
CA ASN A 138 -21.38 11.38 12.07
C ASN A 138 -21.86 12.34 10.97
N ARG A 139 -22.06 11.86 9.73
CA ARG A 139 -22.71 12.61 8.63
C ARG A 139 -23.75 11.78 7.92
#